data_AF-A0A7W5BJ29-F1
#
_entry.id   AF-A0A7W5BJ29-F1
#
_cell.length_a   1.000
_cell.length_b   1.000
_cell.length_c   1.000
_cell.angle_alpha   90.00
_cell.angle_beta   90.00
_cell.angle_gamma   90.00
#
_symmetry.space_group_name_H-M   'P 1'
#
loop_
_entity.id
_entity.type
_entity.pdbx_description
1 polymer ?
#
loop_
_entity_poly.entity_id
_entity_poly.type
_entity_poly.pdbx_seq_one_letter_code
_entity_poly.pdbx_strand_id
1 'polypeptide(L)' 'MQAAADKWETSGYLGMTLETLEKTYGHHHPDHQANVGAAFTTGRAGRKK' A
#
# COMPACT_ATOMS: atom_id res chain seq x y z
N MET A 1 -1.13 -2.79 -4.02
CA MET A 1 -2.08 -3.86 -4.35
C MET A 1 -1.50 -5.21 -3.96
N GLN A 2 -2.31 -6.06 -3.34
CA GLN A 2 -1.92 -7.44 -3.02
C GLN A 2 -1.92 -8.30 -4.28
N ALA A 3 -1.15 -9.39 -4.29
CA ALA A 3 -1.03 -10.35 -5.39
C ALA A 3 -0.54 -9.79 -6.75
N ALA A 4 0.09 -8.61 -6.76
CA ALA A 4 0.61 -7.97 -7.97
C ALA A 4 -0.44 -7.77 -9.09
N ALA A 5 -1.72 -7.60 -8.72
CA ALA A 5 -2.79 -7.29 -9.65
C ALA A 5 -2.46 -6.03 -10.48
N ASP A 6 -2.78 -6.07 -11.78
CA ASP A 6 -2.56 -4.93 -12.67
C ASP A 6 -3.45 -3.75 -12.28
N LYS A 7 -2.86 -2.55 -12.32
CA LYS A 7 -3.54 -1.34 -11.85
C LYS A 7 -4.65 -0.91 -12.81
N TRP A 8 -4.48 -1.12 -14.11
CA TRP A 8 -5.49 -0.75 -15.11
C TRP A 8 -6.70 -1.66 -15.00
N GLU A 9 -6.49 -2.98 -14.92
CA GLU A 9 -7.57 -3.95 -14.71
C GLU A 9 -8.33 -3.68 -13.40
N THR A 10 -7.60 -3.44 -12.31
CA THR A 10 -8.22 -3.14 -11.01
C THR A 10 -8.99 -1.82 -11.03
N SER A 11 -8.46 -0.78 -11.68
CA SER A 11 -9.13 0.52 -11.81
C SER A 11 -10.41 0.42 -12.65
N GLY A 12 -10.37 -0.37 -13.72
CA GLY A 12 -11.52 -0.63 -14.58
C GLY A 12 -12.61 -1.43 -13.86
N TYR A 13 -12.22 -2.49 -13.13
CA TYR A 13 -13.16 -3.28 -12.33
C TYR A 13 -13.84 -2.45 -11.23
N LEU A 14 -13.09 -1.58 -10.56
CA LEU A 14 -13.61 -0.73 -9.49
C LEU A 14 -14.28 0.56 -10.00
N GLY A 15 -14.25 0.83 -11.31
CA GLY A 15 -14.86 2.01 -11.91
C GLY A 15 -14.25 3.34 -11.44
N MET A 16 -12.94 3.39 -11.20
CA MET A 16 -12.24 4.58 -10.70
C MET A 16 -10.98 4.89 -11.50
N THR A 17 -10.42 6.08 -11.29
CA THR A 17 -9.13 6.46 -11.90
C THR A 17 -7.96 5.75 -11.21
N LEU A 18 -6.83 5.61 -11.93
CA LEU A 18 -5.57 5.13 -11.35
C LEU A 18 -5.14 5.95 -10.13
N GLU A 19 -5.29 7.27 -10.20
CA GLU A 19 -4.98 8.16 -9.07
C GLU A 19 -5.80 7.80 -7.82
N THR A 20 -7.11 7.60 -7.99
CA THR A 20 -8.00 7.22 -6.88
C THR A 20 -7.62 5.85 -6.32
N LEU A 21 -7.31 4.90 -7.21
CA LEU A 21 -6.86 3.55 -6.87
C LEU A 21 -5.54 3.58 -6.07
N GLU A 22 -4.56 4.37 -6.50
CA GLU A 22 -3.25 4.46 -5.83
C GLU A 22 -3.35 5.17 -4.48
N LYS A 23 -4.09 6.28 -4.42
CA LYS A 23 -4.29 7.03 -3.17
C LYS A 23 -5.02 6.20 -2.12
N THR A 24 -6.02 5.41 -2.54
CA THR A 24 -6.88 4.66 -1.63
C THR A 24 -6.36 3.26 -1.34
N TYR A 25 -5.71 2.58 -2.29
CA TYR A 25 -5.32 1.16 -2.18
C TYR A 25 -3.84 0.88 -2.47
N GLY A 26 -3.05 1.89 -2.86
CA GLY A 26 -1.62 1.73 -3.14
C GLY A 26 -0.85 1.13 -1.95
N HIS A 27 -1.26 1.50 -0.73
CA HIS A 27 -0.65 1.04 0.52
C HIS A 27 -0.92 -0.44 0.86
N HIS A 28 -1.80 -1.14 0.14
CA HIS A 28 -1.94 -2.61 0.26
C HIS A 28 -0.83 -3.37 -0.49
N HIS A 29 0.14 -2.69 -1.11
CA HIS A 29 1.27 -3.37 -1.71
C HIS A 29 2.13 -4.06 -0.63
N PRO A 30 2.54 -5.33 -0.81
CA PRO A 30 3.36 -6.06 0.15
C PRO A 30 4.61 -5.27 0.59
N ASP A 31 5.31 -4.65 -0.35
CA ASP A 31 6.49 -3.82 -0.06
C ASP A 31 6.18 -2.61 0.83
N HIS A 32 5.01 -1.99 0.62
CA HIS A 32 4.61 -0.82 1.38
C HIS A 32 4.20 -1.20 2.81
N GLN A 33 3.55 -2.36 2.98
CA GLN A 33 3.20 -2.91 4.28
C GLN A 33 4.43 -3.42 5.04
N ALA A 34 5.38 -4.06 4.36
CA ALA A 34 6.62 -4.57 4.95
C ALA A 34 7.48 -3.44 5.53
N ASN A 35 7.62 -2.31 4.83
CA ASN A 35 8.36 -1.16 5.33
C ASN A 35 7.75 -0.55 6.61
N VAL A 36 6.42 -0.44 6.66
CA VAL A 36 5.71 0.03 7.85
C VAL A 36 5.90 -0.97 9.00
N GLY A 37 5.68 -2.26 8.75
CA GLY A 37 5.90 -3.33 9.74
C GLY A 37 7.33 -3.33 10.29
N ALA A 38 8.33 -3.17 9.42
CA ALA A 38 9.73 -3.06 9.80
C ALA A 38 9.98 -1.84 10.69
N ALA A 39 9.40 -0.67 10.38
CA ALA A 39 9.59 0.54 11.18
C ALA A 39 9.09 0.38 12.64
N PHE A 40 7.97 -0.31 12.84
CA PHE A 40 7.42 -0.57 14.18
C PHE A 40 8.16 -1.70 14.91
N THR A 41 8.49 -2.80 14.22
CA THR A 41 9.16 -3.96 14.83
C THR A 41 10.63 -3.73 15.15
N THR A 42 11.33 -2.91 14.35
CA THR A 42 12.75 -2.55 14.59
C THR A 42 12.93 -1.35 15.52
N GLY A 43 11.84 -0.78 16.06
CA GLY A 43 11.88 0.33 17.02
C GLY A 43 12.28 1.68 16.42
N ARG A 44 12.16 1.85 15.09
CA ARG A 44 12.42 3.12 14.37
C ARG A 44 11.22 4.07 14.45
N ALA A 45 10.01 3.54 14.58
CA ALA A 45 8.78 4.26 14.88
C ALA A 45 8.22 3.75 16.21
N GLY A 46 8.11 4.63 17.22
CA GLY A 46 7.47 4.31 18.51
C GLY A 46 8.30 4.61 19.77
N ARG A 47 9.62 4.81 19.66
CA ARG A 47 10.41 5.30 20.81
C ARG A 47 10.20 6.81 20.97
N LYS A 48 9.44 7.21 22.01
CA LYS A 48 9.55 8.58 22.54
C LYS A 48 10.99 8.78 23.01
N LYS A 49 11.63 9.87 22.57
CA LYS A 49 12.89 10.33 23.15
C LYS A 49 12.72 10.64 24.62
#